data_AF-A0A8T5UTV5-F1
#
_entry.id   AF-A0A8T5UTV5-F1
#
_cell.length_a   1.000
_cell.length_b   1.000
_cell.length_c   1.000
_cell.angle_alpha   90.00
_cell.angle_beta   90.00
_cell.angle_gamma   90.00
#
_symmetry.space_group_name_H-M   'P 1'
#
loop_
_entity.id
_entity.type
_entity.pdbx_description
1 polymer ?
#
loop_
_entity_poly.entity_id
_entity_poly.type
_entity_poly.pdbx_seq_one_letter_code
_entity_poly.pdbx_strand_id
1 'polypeptide(L)'
;FYIMKPLSYYETIIICYPSKNQYEKVYYYKKGRLIAVKEEFTNDFKEPEGCAKEVIFDEVSYQSHLKLHKEEFLRLQTEFRNDLIEKYEMMGNPKANQCFDMAWDFGQSSSYEDVEDYFMNLINLIDRRTPVGCGIVVP
;
A
#
# COMPACT_ATOMS: atom_id res chain seq x y z
N PHE A 1 -3.12 -28.46 4.05
CA PHE A 1 -2.03 -27.48 3.93
C PHE A 1 -2.62 -26.21 3.40
N TYR A 2 -2.58 -25.14 4.21
CA TYR A 2 -2.94 -23.81 3.72
C TYR A 2 -1.89 -23.33 2.73
N ILE A 3 -2.31 -22.67 1.66
CA ILE A 3 -1.40 -22.07 0.69
C ILE A 3 -1.72 -20.58 0.66
N MET A 4 -0.83 -19.81 1.27
CA MET A 4 -0.82 -18.35 1.19
C MET A 4 -0.66 -17.90 -0.26
N LYS A 5 -1.30 -16.77 -0.61
CA LYS A 5 -1.15 -16.16 -1.94
C LYS A 5 0.32 -15.76 -2.18
N PRO A 6 0.80 -15.78 -3.43
CA PRO A 6 2.17 -15.35 -3.72
C PRO A 6 2.36 -13.88 -3.30
N LEU A 7 3.56 -13.50 -2.86
CA LEU A 7 3.83 -12.12 -2.40
C LEU A 7 3.49 -11.06 -3.46
N SER A 8 3.72 -11.38 -4.74
CA SER A 8 3.35 -10.53 -5.88
C SER A 8 1.85 -10.19 -5.96
N TYR A 9 0.97 -11.03 -5.39
CA TYR A 9 -0.46 -10.71 -5.27
C TYR A 9 -0.68 -9.45 -4.45
N TYR A 10 0.05 -9.29 -3.33
CA TYR A 10 -0.12 -8.18 -2.41
C TYR A 10 0.62 -6.91 -2.86
N GLU A 11 1.66 -7.07 -3.67
CA GLU A 11 2.40 -5.96 -4.29
C GLU A 11 1.61 -5.32 -5.45
N THR A 12 0.65 -6.04 -6.01
CA THR A 12 -0.18 -5.55 -7.11
C THR A 12 -1.33 -4.69 -6.57
N ILE A 13 -1.03 -3.49 -6.12
CA ILE A 13 -2.08 -2.51 -5.81
C ILE A 13 -2.74 -2.07 -7.13
N ILE A 14 -4.01 -2.45 -7.33
CA ILE A 14 -4.77 -2.14 -8.55
C ILE A 14 -5.13 -0.64 -8.60
N ILE A 15 -5.36 -0.04 -7.43
CA ILE A 15 -5.78 1.35 -7.29
C ILE A 15 -4.58 2.17 -6.81
N CYS A 16 -3.86 2.82 -7.72
CA CYS A 16 -2.69 3.64 -7.39
C CYS A 16 -3.04 4.87 -6.54
N TYR A 17 -2.07 5.35 -5.77
CA TYR A 17 -2.26 6.58 -4.99
C TYR A 17 -2.56 7.77 -5.93
N PRO A 18 -3.67 8.51 -5.71
CA PRO A 18 -4.04 9.62 -6.58
C PRO A 18 -3.06 10.79 -6.43
N SER A 19 -2.51 11.23 -7.56
CA SER A 19 -1.72 12.46 -7.59
C SER A 19 -2.67 13.65 -7.81
N LYS A 20 -2.49 14.74 -7.05
CA LYS A 20 -3.40 15.91 -7.10
C LYS A 20 -3.55 16.49 -8.52
N ASN A 21 -2.46 16.48 -9.27
CA ASN A 21 -2.40 16.95 -10.65
C ASN A 21 -3.38 16.22 -11.60
N GLN A 22 -3.77 14.97 -11.31
CA GLN A 22 -4.78 14.23 -12.10
C GLN A 22 -6.20 14.79 -11.94
N TYR A 23 -6.41 15.66 -10.94
CA TYR A 23 -7.70 16.26 -10.59
C TYR A 23 -7.71 17.78 -10.77
N GLU A 24 -6.64 18.33 -11.35
CA GLU A 24 -6.53 19.76 -11.65
C GLU A 24 -6.85 20.03 -13.12
N LYS A 25 -7.77 20.95 -13.37
CA LYS A 25 -7.98 21.57 -14.68
C LYS A 25 -7.43 22.98 -14.69
N VAL A 26 -6.53 23.25 -15.62
CA VAL A 26 -5.88 24.56 -15.72
C VAL A 26 -6.40 25.32 -16.93
N TYR A 27 -6.94 26.51 -16.68
CA TYR A 27 -7.47 27.41 -17.70
C TYR A 27 -6.51 28.60 -17.87
N TYR A 28 -6.22 28.92 -19.12
CA TYR A 28 -5.36 30.04 -19.48
C TYR A 28 -6.15 31.11 -20.21
N TYR A 29 -6.06 32.36 -19.73
CA TYR A 29 -6.80 33.50 -20.27
C TYR A 29 -5.88 34.60 -20.76
N LYS A 30 -6.18 35.19 -21.91
CA LYS A 30 -5.47 36.38 -22.42
C LYS A 30 -6.48 37.45 -22.79
N LYS A 31 -6.34 38.64 -22.20
CA LYS A 31 -7.26 39.77 -22.38
C LYS A 31 -8.74 39.37 -22.13
N GLY A 32 -8.98 38.57 -21.10
CA GLY A 32 -10.32 38.10 -20.71
C GLY A 32 -10.93 37.00 -21.59
N ARG A 33 -10.16 36.43 -22.54
CA ARG A 33 -10.61 35.31 -23.39
C ARG A 33 -9.85 34.04 -23.03
N LEU A 34 -10.56 32.92 -22.94
CA LEU A 34 -9.95 31.60 -22.78
C LEU A 34 -9.13 31.26 -24.03
N ILE A 35 -7.85 30.91 -23.85
CA ILE A 35 -6.92 30.59 -24.95
C ILE A 35 -6.48 29.13 -24.95
N ALA A 36 -6.43 28.48 -23.78
CA ALA A 36 -6.06 27.09 -23.65
C ALA A 36 -6.64 26.49 -22.38
N VAL A 37 -6.89 25.18 -22.42
CA VAL A 37 -7.22 24.35 -21.26
C VAL A 37 -6.22 23.21 -21.22
N LYS A 38 -5.61 22.98 -20.07
CA LYS A 38 -4.78 21.82 -19.82
C LYS A 38 -5.58 20.86 -18.95
N GLU A 39 -6.05 19.78 -19.57
CA GLU A 39 -6.80 18.70 -18.92
C GLU A 39 -5.92 17.51 -18.52
N GLU A 40 -4.78 17.33 -19.20
CA GLU A 40 -3.82 16.25 -18.91
C GLU A 40 -2.40 16.81 -18.78
N PHE A 41 -1.59 16.18 -17.93
CA PHE A 41 -0.17 16.46 -17.81
C PHE A 41 0.60 15.76 -18.93
N THR A 42 0.39 16.19 -20.17
CA THR A 42 1.29 15.84 -21.26
C THR A 42 2.54 16.72 -21.19
N ASN A 43 3.72 16.12 -21.39
CA ASN A 43 4.99 16.83 -21.36
C ASN A 43 5.14 17.83 -22.52
N ASP A 44 4.30 17.71 -23.55
CA ASP A 44 4.35 18.53 -24.75
C ASP A 44 3.52 19.82 -24.65
N PHE A 45 2.78 20.03 -23.55
CA PHE A 45 2.02 21.25 -23.35
C PHE A 45 2.93 22.43 -23.05
N LYS A 46 3.04 23.36 -24.01
CA LYS A 46 3.74 24.64 -23.82
C LYS A 46 2.81 25.67 -23.19
N GLU A 47 3.14 26.10 -21.98
CA GLU A 47 2.39 27.12 -21.25
C GLU A 47 2.40 28.45 -22.04
N PRO A 48 1.21 29.04 -22.36
CA PRO A 48 1.16 30.28 -23.11
C PRO A 48 1.77 31.46 -22.33
N GLU A 49 2.59 32.28 -22.98
CA GLU A 49 3.20 33.45 -22.32
C GLU A 49 2.24 34.65 -22.18
N GLY A 50 2.38 35.35 -21.05
CA GLY A 50 1.62 36.57 -20.75
C GLY A 50 0.11 36.33 -20.63
N CYS A 51 -0.28 35.20 -20.02
CA CYS A 51 -1.67 34.85 -19.76
C CYS A 51 -1.95 34.75 -18.24
N ALA A 52 -3.21 34.91 -17.86
CA ALA A 52 -3.69 34.63 -16.51
C ALA A 52 -4.02 33.13 -16.41
N LYS A 53 -3.74 32.55 -15.24
CA LYS A 53 -3.91 31.12 -14.97
C LYS A 53 -4.94 30.92 -13.86
N GLU A 54 -5.90 30.06 -14.13
CA GLU A 54 -6.90 29.60 -13.17
C GLU A 54 -6.77 28.08 -13.04
N VAL A 55 -6.72 27.58 -11.80
CA VAL A 55 -6.63 26.14 -11.52
C VAL A 55 -7.89 25.75 -10.78
N ILE A 56 -8.66 24.84 -11.37
CA ILE A 56 -9.86 24.26 -10.77
C ILE A 56 -9.51 22.85 -10.30
N PHE A 57 -9.72 22.58 -9.02
CA PHE A 57 -9.45 21.29 -8.41
C PHE A 57 -10.76 20.52 -8.16
N ASP A 58 -10.86 19.30 -8.69
CA ASP A 58 -11.96 18.39 -8.41
C ASP A 58 -11.70 17.63 -7.09
N GLU A 59 -11.96 18.32 -5.98
CA GLU A 59 -11.82 17.78 -4.63
C GLU A 59 -12.68 16.53 -4.42
N VAL A 60 -13.89 16.48 -4.98
CA VAL A 60 -14.83 15.36 -4.75
C VAL A 60 -14.28 14.08 -5.38
N SER A 61 -13.85 14.15 -6.64
CA SER A 61 -13.24 13.00 -7.32
C SER A 61 -11.91 12.58 -6.68
N TYR A 62 -11.10 13.55 -6.23
CA TYR A 62 -9.84 13.27 -5.53
C TYR A 62 -10.08 12.51 -4.22
N GLN A 63 -10.98 13.00 -3.38
CA GLN A 63 -11.32 12.34 -2.11
C GLN A 63 -11.94 10.96 -2.31
N SER A 64 -12.76 10.80 -3.36
CA SER A 64 -13.32 9.50 -3.74
C SER A 64 -12.23 8.50 -4.10
N HIS A 65 -11.25 8.88 -4.94
CA HIS A 65 -10.14 8.00 -5.30
C HIS A 65 -9.22 7.70 -4.11
N LEU A 66 -8.93 8.69 -3.25
CA LEU A 66 -8.18 8.47 -2.01
C LEU A 66 -8.85 7.42 -1.11
N LYS A 67 -10.18 7.49 -1.00
CA LYS A 67 -10.95 6.53 -0.23
C LYS A 67 -10.82 5.12 -0.83
N LEU A 68 -10.98 4.97 -2.14
CA LEU A 68 -10.83 3.68 -2.82
C LEU A 68 -9.42 3.09 -2.66
N HIS A 69 -8.38 3.90 -2.82
CA HIS A 69 -7.00 3.49 -2.57
C HIS A 69 -6.82 2.98 -1.13
N LYS A 70 -7.34 3.73 -0.15
CA LYS A 70 -7.26 3.36 1.26
C LYS A 70 -8.00 2.06 1.57
N GLU A 71 -9.18 1.88 1.01
CA GLU A 71 -9.99 0.66 1.18
C GLU A 71 -9.27 -0.57 0.58
N GLU A 72 -8.68 -0.43 -0.60
CA GLU A 72 -7.92 -1.49 -1.25
C GLU A 72 -6.65 -1.85 -0.47
N PHE A 73 -5.91 -0.84 -0.02
CA PHE A 73 -4.72 -1.03 0.81
C PHE A 73 -5.06 -1.80 2.11
N LEU A 74 -6.14 -1.40 2.80
CA LEU A 74 -6.60 -2.08 4.01
C LEU A 74 -7.08 -3.51 3.73
N ARG A 75 -7.73 -3.75 2.59
CA ARG A 75 -8.13 -5.10 2.15
C ARG A 75 -6.90 -6.00 2.00
N LEU A 76 -5.90 -5.56 1.24
CA LEU A 76 -4.66 -6.31 1.02
C LEU A 76 -3.89 -6.56 2.32
N GLN A 77 -3.76 -5.55 3.18
CA GLN A 77 -3.13 -5.70 4.50
C GLN A 77 -3.85 -6.74 5.36
N THR A 78 -5.19 -6.72 5.36
CA THR A 78 -6.01 -7.67 6.14
C THR A 78 -5.88 -9.10 5.59
N GLU A 79 -5.91 -9.26 4.27
CA GLU A 79 -5.71 -10.57 3.65
C GLU A 79 -4.30 -11.11 3.89
N PHE A 80 -3.28 -10.26 3.82
CA PHE A 80 -1.90 -10.66 4.11
C PHE A 80 -1.74 -11.10 5.56
N ARG A 81 -2.32 -10.35 6.51
CA ARG A 81 -2.38 -10.74 7.93
C ARG A 81 -2.99 -12.12 8.12
N ASN A 82 -4.17 -12.34 7.54
CA ASN A 82 -4.87 -13.61 7.69
C ASN A 82 -4.05 -14.76 7.10
N ASP A 83 -3.46 -14.56 5.92
CA ASP A 83 -2.63 -15.58 5.28
C ASP A 83 -1.38 -15.91 6.11
N LEU A 84 -0.72 -14.92 6.71
CA LEU A 84 0.42 -15.15 7.61
C LEU A 84 0.00 -15.90 8.88
N ILE A 85 -1.08 -15.48 9.53
CA ILE A 85 -1.58 -16.14 10.75
C ILE A 85 -1.95 -17.60 10.47
N GLU A 86 -2.55 -17.88 9.31
CA GLU A 86 -2.90 -19.24 8.91
C GLU A 86 -1.67 -20.06 8.49
N LYS A 87 -0.77 -19.50 7.68
CA LYS A 87 0.48 -20.13 7.22
C LYS A 87 1.36 -20.59 8.38
N TYR A 88 1.46 -19.78 9.41
CA TYR A 88 2.29 -20.05 10.59
C TYR A 88 1.51 -20.67 11.77
N GLU A 89 0.28 -21.15 11.54
CA GLU A 89 -0.56 -21.83 12.55
C GLU A 89 -0.82 -21.01 13.82
N MET A 90 -0.86 -19.68 13.70
CA MET A 90 -1.03 -18.74 14.80
C MET A 90 -2.50 -18.41 15.10
N MET A 91 -3.44 -19.14 14.48
CA MET A 91 -4.88 -18.99 14.71
C MET A 91 -5.21 -19.18 16.20
N GLY A 92 -5.88 -18.18 16.79
CA GLY A 92 -6.23 -18.18 18.21
C GLY A 92 -5.10 -17.77 19.17
N ASN A 93 -3.88 -17.51 18.67
CA ASN A 93 -2.82 -16.95 19.51
C ASN A 93 -3.13 -15.48 19.84
N PRO A 94 -3.22 -15.09 21.12
CA PRO A 94 -3.61 -13.73 21.51
C PRO A 94 -2.60 -12.66 21.07
N LYS A 95 -1.38 -13.05 20.70
CA LYS A 95 -0.31 -12.16 20.26
C LYS A 95 -0.11 -12.13 18.74
N ALA A 96 -0.80 -12.97 17.97
CA ALA A 96 -0.61 -13.07 16.51
C ALA A 96 -0.81 -11.71 15.82
N ASN A 97 -1.90 -11.02 16.15
CA ASN A 97 -2.18 -9.68 15.62
C ASN A 97 -1.10 -8.67 16.02
N GLN A 98 -0.60 -8.72 17.25
CA GLN A 98 0.45 -7.81 17.71
C GLN A 98 1.78 -8.05 16.99
N CYS A 99 2.12 -9.33 16.74
CA CYS A 99 3.30 -9.67 15.94
C CYS A 99 3.15 -9.15 14.51
N PHE A 100 1.96 -9.27 13.91
CA PHE A 100 1.71 -8.72 12.58
C PHE A 100 1.83 -7.21 12.57
N ASP A 101 1.19 -6.51 13.50
CA ASP A 101 1.22 -5.04 13.54
C ASP A 101 2.66 -4.52 13.67
N MET A 102 3.48 -5.15 14.53
CA MET A 102 4.91 -4.81 14.63
C MET A 102 5.67 -5.12 13.35
N ALA A 103 5.48 -6.31 12.77
CA ALA A 103 6.15 -6.68 11.52
C ALA A 103 5.79 -5.72 10.38
N TRP A 104 4.53 -5.29 10.33
CA TRP A 104 4.04 -4.31 9.39
C TRP A 104 4.73 -2.96 9.58
N ASP A 105 4.85 -2.47 10.82
CA ASP A 105 5.53 -1.21 11.12
C ASP A 105 7.01 -1.21 10.71
N PHE A 106 7.71 -2.35 10.81
CA PHE A 106 9.11 -2.46 10.43
C PHE A 106 9.34 -2.76 8.95
N GLY A 107 8.46 -3.53 8.30
CA GLY A 107 8.69 -4.06 6.95
C GLY A 107 7.93 -3.34 5.83
N GLN A 108 6.78 -2.70 6.11
CA GLN A 108 5.85 -2.27 5.06
C GLN A 108 6.43 -1.24 4.07
N SER A 109 7.44 -0.47 4.49
CA SER A 109 8.09 0.52 3.64
C SER A 109 9.04 -0.09 2.60
N SER A 110 9.43 -1.34 2.80
CA SER A 110 10.39 -2.06 1.96
C SER A 110 9.66 -3.04 1.05
N SER A 111 9.01 -4.06 1.61
CA SER A 111 8.28 -5.08 0.85
C SER A 111 7.38 -5.94 1.74
N TYR A 112 6.48 -6.72 1.13
CA TYR A 112 5.71 -7.74 1.85
C TYR A 112 6.60 -8.92 2.31
N GLU A 113 7.71 -9.20 1.61
CA GLU A 113 8.71 -10.19 2.02
C GLU A 113 9.34 -9.80 3.36
N ASP A 114 9.76 -8.54 3.52
CA ASP A 114 10.33 -8.05 4.77
C ASP A 114 9.34 -8.13 5.93
N VAL A 115 8.05 -7.84 5.68
CA VAL A 115 7.00 -8.00 6.69
C VAL A 115 6.85 -9.47 7.11
N GLU A 116 6.88 -10.40 6.16
CA GLU A 116 6.85 -11.83 6.46
C GLU A 116 8.05 -12.26 7.30
N ASP A 117 9.26 -11.81 6.96
CA ASP A 117 10.49 -12.10 7.70
C ASP A 117 10.45 -11.56 9.14
N TYR A 118 10.00 -10.31 9.33
CA TYR A 118 9.80 -9.76 10.67
C TYR A 118 8.74 -10.53 11.44
N PHE A 119 7.64 -10.90 10.80
CA PHE A 119 6.59 -11.68 11.43
C PHE A 119 7.11 -13.04 11.90
N MET A 120 7.81 -13.77 11.03
CA MET A 120 8.45 -15.05 11.33
C MET A 120 9.40 -14.95 12.53
N ASN A 121 10.23 -13.91 12.57
CA ASN A 121 11.14 -13.67 13.68
C ASN A 121 10.39 -13.41 15.00
N LEU A 122 9.32 -12.63 14.96
CA LEU A 122 8.51 -12.32 16.15
C LEU A 122 7.76 -13.56 16.67
N ILE A 123 7.16 -14.36 15.79
CA ILE A 123 6.46 -15.58 16.20
C ILE A 123 7.43 -16.60 16.79
N ASN A 124 8.65 -16.74 16.26
CA ASN A 124 9.66 -17.65 16.81
C ASN A 124 10.07 -17.29 18.25
N LEU A 125 9.91 -16.02 18.66
CA LEU A 125 10.18 -15.59 20.03
C LEU A 125 9.02 -15.91 20.99
N ILE A 126 7.79 -15.98 20.49
CA ILE A 126 6.59 -16.17 21.32
C ILE A 126 6.01 -17.57 21.24
N ASP A 127 6.33 -18.32 20.19
CA ASP A 127 5.92 -19.70 20.05
C ASP A 127 6.79 -20.56 20.96
N ARG A 128 6.16 -21.09 22.01
CA ARG A 128 6.78 -22.01 22.96
C ARG A 128 6.83 -23.45 22.46
N ARG A 129 6.35 -23.72 21.23
CA ARG A 129 6.70 -24.95 20.52
C ARG A 129 8.18 -24.84 20.11
N THR A 130 9.06 -25.13 21.06
CA THR A 130 10.48 -25.40 20.79
C THR A 130 10.64 -26.23 19.52
N PRO A 131 11.64 -25.97 18.67
CA PRO A 131 11.97 -26.91 17.60
C PRO A 131 12.26 -28.27 18.24
N VAL A 132 11.36 -29.22 17.99
CA VAL A 132 11.60 -30.63 18.29
C VAL A 132 12.64 -31.09 17.27
N GLY A 133 13.93 -30.85 17.53
CA GLY A 133 14.91 -31.05 16.46
C GLY A 133 16.36 -30.69 16.73
N CYS A 134 16.88 -30.89 17.94
CA CYS A 134 18.30 -31.18 18.10
C CYS A 134 18.51 -32.05 19.33
N GLY A 135 18.22 -33.34 19.16
CA GLY A 135 18.69 -34.37 20.06
C GLY A 135 20.21 -34.44 19.95
N ILE A 136 20.90 -33.75 20.87
CA ILE A 136 22.29 -34.07 21.16
C ILE A 136 22.26 -35.42 21.88
N VAL A 137 22.48 -36.49 21.12
CA VAL A 137 22.87 -37.77 21.67
C VAL A 137 24.31 -37.58 22.15
N VAL A 138 24.49 -37.41 23.45
CA VAL A 138 25.83 -37.39 24.06
C VAL A 138 26.29 -38.86 24.16
N PRO A 139 27.50 -39.21 23.66
CA PRO A 139 28.03 -40.57 23.70
C PRO A 139 28.31 -41.07 25.12
#